data_AF-A0A0P4UPK6-F1
#
_entry.id   AF-A0A0P4UPK6-F1
#
_cell.length_a   1.000
_cell.length_b   1.000
_cell.length_c   1.000
_cell.angle_alpha   90.00
_cell.angle_beta   90.00
_cell.angle_gamma   90.00
#
_symmetry.space_group_name_H-M   'P 1'
#
loop_
_entity.id
_entity.type
_entity.pdbx_description
1 polymer ?
#
loop_
_entity_poly.entity_id
_entity_poly.type
_entity_poly.pdbx_seq_one_letter_code
_entity_poly.pdbx_strand_id
1 'polypeptide(L)'
;MCSLESKSDRTSQIIVEDCEQFDDSAFPRASYVGKLSDAPGESTAIANALSQQIIHQMNLIVPNILASFDDLNINAGEAAYPLVQLKAKQALQKAIQERGRTMVLNSGYRTIAQQFLLYSWYHGRSPVAPVGASNHQDGLAIDIEDARGWEPYLEKYGWYPLPGDPPHFDFDPDSSHGTQELGKTAVLAFQQLWNKNNPSEPLKEDGLYGGNTADALSRSPAQGFDKAPWDDNPRLLRLSKPLMEGSDVLRLQQKLNLAADGVFGSNTDKAVKAFQQQKSLTADGIVGAKTWTALA
;
A
#
# COMPACT_ATOMS: atom_id res chain seq x y z
N MET A 1 -29.33 2.38 11.72
CA MET A 1 -30.19 1.41 11.00
C MET A 1 -30.53 2.04 9.65
N CYS A 2 -29.90 1.60 8.56
CA CYS A 2 -30.31 2.00 7.22
C CYS A 2 -31.43 1.07 6.74
N SER A 3 -32.55 1.66 6.31
CA SER A 3 -33.68 0.95 5.72
C SER A 3 -33.51 0.93 4.20
N LEU A 4 -33.69 -0.25 3.60
CA LEU A 4 -33.77 -0.43 2.15
C LEU A 4 -35.20 -0.08 1.70
N GLU A 5 -35.35 0.87 0.78
CA GLU A 5 -36.50 0.88 -0.12
C GLU A 5 -36.02 0.57 -1.53
N SER A 6 -36.55 -0.52 -2.09
CA SER A 6 -36.32 -0.94 -3.45
C SER A 6 -37.24 -0.16 -4.39
N LYS A 7 -36.68 0.44 -5.44
CA LYS A 7 -37.39 0.60 -6.71
C LYS A 7 -36.48 0.21 -7.85
N SER A 8 -36.97 -0.75 -8.63
CA SER A 8 -36.36 -1.23 -9.84
C SER A 8 -36.56 -0.22 -10.97
N ASP A 9 -35.50 0.11 -11.70
CA ASP A 9 -35.63 0.23 -13.16
C ASP A 9 -34.30 -0.04 -13.85
N ARG A 10 -34.37 -0.74 -14.98
CA ARG A 10 -33.22 -1.17 -15.79
C ARG A 10 -32.83 -0.04 -16.73
N THR A 11 -31.66 0.55 -16.54
CA THR A 11 -30.71 0.96 -17.60
C THR A 11 -29.51 1.68 -16.96
N SER A 12 -28.30 1.27 -17.32
CA SER A 12 -26.99 1.82 -16.89
C SER A 12 -26.76 1.90 -15.37
N GLN A 13 -26.36 0.79 -14.75
CA GLN A 13 -25.80 0.80 -13.40
C GLN A 13 -24.31 1.20 -13.45
N ILE A 14 -24.05 2.50 -13.35
CA ILE A 14 -22.86 2.96 -12.63
C ILE A 14 -23.22 2.78 -11.15
N ILE A 15 -22.60 1.81 -10.50
CA ILE A 15 -22.70 1.66 -9.05
C ILE A 15 -21.92 2.83 -8.46
N VAL A 16 -22.64 3.85 -7.99
CA VAL A 16 -22.09 4.83 -7.05
C VAL A 16 -22.31 4.20 -5.68
N GLU A 17 -21.26 3.59 -5.13
CA GLU A 17 -21.25 3.17 -3.74
C GLU A 17 -21.27 4.44 -2.88
N ASP A 18 -22.42 4.69 -2.24
CA ASP A 18 -22.57 5.83 -1.34
C ASP A 18 -21.79 5.56 -0.05
N CYS A 19 -21.05 6.57 0.37
CA CYS A 19 -19.92 6.46 1.28
C CYS A 19 -20.37 6.02 2.68
N GLU A 20 -19.89 4.87 3.18
CA GLU A 20 -19.63 4.77 4.61
C GLU A 20 -18.66 5.91 4.96
N GLN A 21 -19.07 6.78 5.89
CA GLN A 21 -18.19 7.81 6.41
C GLN A 21 -17.06 7.09 7.17
N PHE A 22 -15.88 7.04 6.56
CA PHE A 22 -14.65 6.75 7.27
C PHE A 22 -14.49 7.75 8.41
N ASP A 23 -14.61 7.26 9.64
CA ASP A 23 -14.33 8.05 10.83
C ASP A 23 -12.81 8.09 11.05
N ASP A 24 -12.15 9.00 10.33
CA ASP A 24 -10.71 9.25 10.46
C ASP A 24 -10.36 10.00 11.77
N SER A 25 -11.37 10.40 12.57
CA SER A 25 -11.16 11.25 13.76
C SER A 25 -10.40 10.54 14.88
N ALA A 26 -10.26 9.21 14.80
CA ALA A 26 -9.50 8.44 15.76
C ALA A 26 -7.98 8.51 15.53
N PHE A 27 -7.46 8.70 14.31
CA PHE A 27 -6.00 8.59 14.07
C PHE A 27 -5.47 9.31 12.81
N PRO A 28 -5.00 10.56 12.90
CA PRO A 28 -4.06 11.11 11.94
C PRO A 28 -2.64 10.78 12.40
N ARG A 29 -2.22 9.50 12.36
CA ARG A 29 -0.78 9.22 12.47
C ARG A 29 -0.20 9.26 11.06
N ALA A 30 0.07 10.47 10.60
CA ALA A 30 1.06 10.69 9.55
C ALA A 30 2.34 9.91 9.92
N SER A 31 3.10 9.53 8.91
CA SER A 31 4.38 8.86 9.10
C SER A 31 5.26 9.57 10.15
N TYR A 32 6.04 8.79 10.88
CA TYR A 32 6.93 9.33 11.91
C TYR A 32 7.88 10.36 11.31
N VAL A 33 8.05 11.50 11.98
CA VAL A 33 8.96 12.55 11.55
C VAL A 33 10.34 12.26 12.11
N GLY A 34 11.20 11.68 11.29
CA GLY A 34 12.57 11.32 11.69
C GLY A 34 13.08 10.11 10.92
N LYS A 35 14.25 9.61 11.35
CA LYS A 35 14.86 8.45 10.72
C LYS A 35 14.08 7.18 11.08
N LEU A 36 14.07 6.20 10.18
CA LEU A 36 13.54 4.86 10.46
C LEU A 36 14.19 4.24 11.70
N SER A 37 15.49 4.45 11.93
CA SER A 37 16.21 3.96 13.11
C SER A 37 15.66 4.48 14.45
N ASP A 38 15.06 5.67 14.42
CA ASP A 38 14.62 6.37 15.62
C ASP A 38 13.10 6.17 15.86
N ALA A 39 12.44 5.41 14.99
CA ALA A 39 11.00 5.28 14.96
C ALA A 39 10.49 4.33 16.07
N PRO A 40 9.43 4.72 16.81
CA PRO A 40 8.94 3.96 17.97
C PRO A 40 8.30 2.63 17.56
N GLY A 41 8.55 1.58 18.34
CA GLY A 41 8.03 0.22 18.12
C GLY A 41 6.57 0.03 18.50
N GLU A 42 5.66 0.65 17.74
CA GLU A 42 4.21 0.51 17.94
C GLU A 42 3.49 -0.04 16.71
N SER A 43 3.79 0.50 15.52
CA SER A 43 3.15 0.11 14.27
C SER A 43 4.07 0.42 13.09
N THR A 44 4.12 -0.48 12.11
CA THR A 44 4.86 -0.25 10.87
C THR A 44 4.23 0.81 9.96
N ALA A 45 2.99 1.25 10.24
CA ALA A 45 2.32 2.35 9.55
C ALA A 45 3.11 3.67 9.65
N ILE A 46 3.98 3.80 10.64
CA ILE A 46 4.83 4.99 10.79
C ILE A 46 5.81 5.21 9.63
N ALA A 47 6.01 4.22 8.75
CA ALA A 47 6.83 4.32 7.54
C ALA A 47 5.98 4.40 6.26
N ASN A 48 4.70 4.81 6.34
CA ASN A 48 3.76 4.76 5.24
C ASN A 48 4.21 5.61 4.03
N ALA A 49 4.65 6.84 4.25
CA ALA A 49 5.09 7.75 3.18
C ALA A 49 6.33 7.23 2.45
N LEU A 50 7.37 6.80 3.18
CA LEU A 50 8.55 6.18 2.55
C LEU A 50 8.18 4.90 1.81
N SER A 51 7.31 4.08 2.39
CA SER A 51 6.82 2.85 1.77
C SER A 51 6.08 3.12 0.46
N GLN A 52 5.24 4.17 0.41
CA GLN A 52 4.56 4.59 -0.82
C GLN A 52 5.53 5.10 -1.88
N GLN A 53 6.61 5.80 -1.51
CA GLN A 53 7.66 6.18 -2.46
C GLN A 53 8.35 4.95 -3.06
N ILE A 54 8.71 3.97 -2.23
CA ILE A 54 9.35 2.74 -2.68
C ILE A 54 8.41 1.96 -3.61
N ILE A 55 7.14 1.77 -3.23
CA ILE A 55 6.14 1.07 -4.06
C ILE A 55 5.94 1.78 -5.40
N HIS A 56 5.84 3.11 -5.40
CA HIS A 56 5.72 3.87 -6.66
C HIS A 56 6.95 3.70 -7.55
N GLN A 57 8.15 3.79 -6.97
CA GLN A 57 9.40 3.59 -7.71
C GLN A 57 9.51 2.15 -8.25
N MET A 58 9.06 1.14 -7.50
CA MET A 58 8.97 -0.24 -8.01
C MET A 58 8.08 -0.33 -9.25
N ASN A 59 6.93 0.33 -9.26
CA ASN A 59 6.03 0.37 -10.41
C ASN A 59 6.63 1.11 -11.62
N LEU A 60 7.56 2.05 -11.40
CA LEU A 60 8.30 2.69 -12.50
C LEU A 60 9.38 1.76 -13.10
N ILE A 61 10.01 0.92 -12.29
CA ILE A 61 11.00 -0.07 -12.76
C ILE A 61 10.31 -1.22 -13.48
N VAL A 62 9.27 -1.78 -12.87
CA VAL A 62 8.48 -2.89 -13.41
C VAL A 62 7.00 -2.53 -13.33
N PRO A 63 6.39 -2.11 -14.45
CA PRO A 63 4.99 -1.74 -14.47
C PRO A 63 4.08 -2.89 -14.02
N ASN A 64 3.11 -2.58 -13.16
CA ASN A 64 2.13 -3.53 -12.62
C ASN A 64 2.75 -4.70 -11.83
N ILE A 65 3.91 -4.50 -11.21
CA ILE A 65 4.58 -5.54 -10.39
C ILE A 65 3.73 -5.98 -9.20
N LEU A 66 2.97 -5.05 -8.60
CA LEU A 66 2.01 -5.30 -7.54
C LEU A 66 0.61 -4.92 -8.02
N ALA A 67 -0.36 -5.77 -7.69
CA ALA A 67 -1.76 -5.57 -7.99
C ALA A 67 -2.53 -5.24 -6.70
N SER A 68 -3.33 -4.18 -6.75
CA SER A 68 -4.15 -3.73 -5.62
C SER A 68 -5.41 -4.57 -5.42
N PHE A 69 -5.88 -4.67 -4.18
CA PHE A 69 -7.15 -5.31 -3.81
C PHE A 69 -8.37 -4.38 -3.83
N ASP A 70 -8.28 -3.17 -4.38
CA ASP A 70 -9.41 -2.21 -4.39
C ASP A 70 -10.72 -2.77 -5.01
N ASP A 71 -10.61 -3.79 -5.87
CA ASP A 71 -11.71 -4.49 -6.54
C ASP A 71 -12.09 -5.82 -5.88
N LEU A 72 -11.54 -6.13 -4.70
CA LEU A 72 -11.83 -7.33 -3.93
C LEU A 72 -12.66 -7.01 -2.69
N ASN A 73 -13.48 -7.96 -2.26
CA ASN A 73 -14.23 -7.87 -0.99
C ASN A 73 -13.31 -8.14 0.22
N ILE A 74 -12.40 -7.21 0.47
CA ILE A 74 -11.38 -7.27 1.54
C ILE A 74 -11.47 -5.99 2.39
N ASN A 75 -11.48 -6.17 3.70
CA ASN A 75 -11.24 -5.10 4.66
C ASN A 75 -9.79 -5.22 5.18
N ALA A 76 -8.94 -4.26 4.83
CA ALA A 76 -7.53 -4.25 5.25
C ALA A 76 -7.32 -3.34 6.47
N GLY A 77 -6.50 -3.81 7.41
CA GLY A 77 -6.02 -2.98 8.51
C GLY A 77 -5.18 -1.80 8.02
N GLU A 78 -5.07 -0.75 8.84
CA GLU A 78 -4.45 0.52 8.44
C GLU A 78 -2.96 0.43 8.04
N ALA A 79 -2.22 -0.56 8.54
CA ALA A 79 -0.81 -0.78 8.19
C ALA A 79 -0.61 -1.78 7.04
N ALA A 80 -1.68 -2.48 6.65
CA ALA A 80 -1.62 -3.51 5.62
C ALA A 80 -1.62 -2.85 4.25
N TYR A 81 -0.59 -3.07 3.43
CA TYR A 81 -0.69 -2.76 2.01
C TYR A 81 -1.48 -3.87 1.34
N PRO A 82 -2.70 -3.59 0.84
CA PRO A 82 -3.56 -4.58 0.21
C PRO A 82 -3.10 -4.83 -1.23
N LEU A 83 -1.84 -5.24 -1.37
CA LEU A 83 -1.13 -5.45 -2.61
C LEU A 83 -0.49 -6.83 -2.57
N VAL A 84 -0.49 -7.54 -3.70
CA VAL A 84 0.25 -8.79 -3.94
C VAL A 84 0.57 -8.90 -5.44
N GLN A 85 1.30 -9.92 -5.87
CA GLN A 85 1.49 -10.18 -7.30
C GLN A 85 0.15 -10.50 -8.00
N LEU A 86 0.03 -10.16 -9.28
CA LEU A 86 -1.23 -10.32 -10.03
C LEU A 86 -1.82 -11.74 -9.97
N LYS A 87 -0.99 -12.79 -10.11
CA LYS A 87 -1.46 -14.18 -10.02
C LYS A 87 -2.03 -14.50 -8.63
N ALA A 88 -1.35 -14.03 -7.57
CA ALA A 88 -1.76 -14.20 -6.19
C ALA A 88 -3.11 -13.50 -5.94
N LYS A 89 -3.27 -12.27 -6.45
CA LYS A 89 -4.54 -11.52 -6.41
C LYS A 89 -5.67 -12.29 -7.11
N GLN A 90 -5.43 -12.81 -8.31
CA GLN A 90 -6.43 -13.56 -9.07
C GLN A 90 -6.88 -14.84 -8.34
N ALA A 91 -5.95 -15.52 -7.64
CA ALA A 91 -6.28 -16.65 -6.79
C ALA A 91 -7.14 -16.22 -5.58
N LEU A 92 -6.79 -15.12 -4.90
CA LEU A 92 -7.60 -14.59 -3.80
C LEU A 92 -9.00 -14.20 -4.24
N GLN A 93 -9.13 -13.58 -5.41
CA GLN A 93 -10.42 -13.21 -5.95
C GLN A 93 -11.36 -14.41 -6.09
N LYS A 94 -10.84 -15.55 -6.58
CA LYS A 94 -11.62 -16.79 -6.69
C LYS A 94 -12.02 -17.34 -5.32
N ALA A 95 -11.08 -17.36 -4.36
CA ALA A 95 -11.36 -17.82 -2.99
C ALA A 95 -12.44 -16.98 -2.30
N ILE A 96 -12.37 -15.64 -2.44
CA ILE A 96 -13.33 -14.69 -1.88
C ILE A 96 -14.70 -14.85 -2.53
N GLN A 97 -14.75 -14.99 -3.86
CA GLN A 97 -15.99 -15.23 -4.60
C GLN A 97 -16.65 -16.56 -4.19
N GLU A 98 -15.88 -17.64 -4.04
CA GLU A 98 -16.41 -18.94 -3.63
C GLU A 98 -16.91 -18.92 -2.18
N ARG A 99 -16.16 -18.26 -1.27
CA ARG A 99 -16.56 -18.17 0.14
C ARG A 99 -17.75 -17.24 0.36
N GLY A 100 -17.90 -16.21 -0.48
CA GLY A 100 -19.01 -15.26 -0.42
C GLY A 100 -19.02 -14.39 0.84
N ARG A 101 -17.84 -14.16 1.46
CA ARG A 101 -17.68 -13.33 2.67
C ARG A 101 -16.53 -12.35 2.50
N THR A 102 -16.60 -11.25 3.24
CA THR A 102 -15.51 -10.26 3.33
C THR A 102 -14.33 -10.87 4.06
N MET A 103 -13.13 -10.77 3.48
CA MET A 103 -11.88 -11.14 4.13
C MET A 103 -11.36 -9.98 4.97
N VAL A 104 -10.87 -10.25 6.18
CA VAL A 104 -10.15 -9.26 6.98
C VAL A 104 -8.65 -9.53 6.85
N LEU A 105 -7.94 -8.57 6.25
CA LEU A 105 -6.51 -8.64 5.95
C LEU A 105 -5.71 -7.90 7.02
N ASN A 106 -4.84 -8.63 7.71
CA ASN A 106 -3.90 -8.10 8.70
C ASN A 106 -2.61 -7.60 8.03
N SER A 107 -2.13 -8.31 7.01
CA SER A 107 -0.93 -7.94 6.25
C SER A 107 -1.01 -8.51 4.84
N GLY A 108 -0.58 -7.73 3.84
CA GLY A 108 -0.36 -8.18 2.47
C GLY A 108 1.11 -8.00 2.10
N TYR A 109 1.39 -7.26 1.02
CA TYR A 109 2.73 -6.79 0.71
C TYR A 109 3.33 -6.02 1.89
N ARG A 110 4.60 -6.28 2.19
CA ARG A 110 5.36 -5.56 3.20
C ARG A 110 6.58 -4.94 2.55
N THR A 111 6.75 -3.63 2.71
CA THR A 111 7.88 -2.93 2.10
C THR A 111 9.19 -3.27 2.81
N ILE A 112 10.34 -3.00 2.17
CA ILE A 112 11.64 -3.12 2.85
C ILE A 112 11.74 -2.20 4.09
N ALA A 113 11.04 -1.05 4.10
CA ALA A 113 11.01 -0.13 5.22
C ALA A 113 10.20 -0.70 6.40
N GLN A 114 9.02 -1.28 6.13
CA GLN A 114 8.24 -1.97 7.16
C GLN A 114 8.99 -3.19 7.71
N GLN A 115 9.64 -3.96 6.84
CA GLN A 115 10.43 -5.12 7.27
C GLN A 115 11.65 -4.69 8.10
N PHE A 116 12.30 -3.58 7.76
CA PHE A 116 13.40 -3.02 8.55
C PHE A 116 12.95 -2.68 9.97
N LEU A 117 11.78 -2.06 10.14
CA LEU A 117 11.22 -1.74 11.45
C LEU A 117 10.92 -3.03 12.24
N LEU A 118 10.22 -4.00 11.65
CA LEU A 118 9.93 -5.28 12.32
C LEU A 118 11.20 -6.00 12.74
N TYR A 119 12.19 -6.08 11.84
CA TYR A 119 13.47 -6.72 12.15
C TYR A 119 14.16 -5.98 13.30
N SER A 120 14.25 -4.65 13.24
CA SER A 120 14.90 -3.84 14.27
C SER A 120 14.27 -4.01 15.65
N TRP A 121 12.94 -4.09 15.73
CA TRP A 121 12.22 -4.18 17.01
C TRP A 121 12.17 -5.59 17.62
N TYR A 122 12.12 -6.63 16.77
CA TYR A 122 11.79 -7.99 17.23
C TYR A 122 12.87 -9.04 16.95
N HIS A 123 13.92 -8.75 16.17
CA HIS A 123 15.01 -9.70 15.98
C HIS A 123 15.61 -10.13 17.32
N GLY A 124 15.86 -11.44 17.47
CA GLY A 124 16.33 -12.03 18.73
C GLY A 124 15.24 -12.24 19.80
N ARG A 125 14.00 -11.78 19.58
CA ARG A 125 12.85 -12.03 20.47
C ARG A 125 11.77 -12.88 19.82
N SER A 126 11.56 -12.71 18.51
CA SER A 126 10.60 -13.47 17.71
C SER A 126 11.20 -13.85 16.35
N PRO A 127 10.70 -14.91 15.68
CA PRO A 127 11.07 -15.23 14.31
C PRO A 127 10.65 -14.09 13.38
N VAL A 128 11.63 -13.31 12.89
CA VAL A 128 11.41 -12.25 11.90
C VAL A 128 12.51 -12.38 10.85
N ALA A 129 12.10 -12.50 9.59
CA ALA A 129 13.05 -12.61 8.48
C ALA A 129 13.90 -11.34 8.34
N PRO A 130 15.17 -11.45 7.93
CA PRO A 130 15.96 -10.30 7.49
C PRO A 130 15.28 -9.53 6.35
N VAL A 131 15.60 -8.25 6.21
CA VAL A 131 15.12 -7.44 5.08
C VAL A 131 15.61 -8.05 3.76
N GLY A 132 14.69 -8.25 2.83
CA GLY A 132 14.95 -8.86 1.52
C GLY A 132 14.76 -10.38 1.50
N ALA A 133 14.39 -11.00 2.63
CA ALA A 133 14.17 -12.44 2.74
C ALA A 133 12.76 -12.82 3.20
N SER A 134 11.86 -11.86 3.44
CA SER A 134 10.47 -12.15 3.80
C SER A 134 9.60 -12.35 2.56
N ASN A 135 8.82 -13.43 2.53
CA ASN A 135 7.75 -13.69 1.55
C ASN A 135 6.71 -12.56 1.39
N HIS A 136 6.41 -11.79 2.44
CA HIS A 136 5.57 -10.58 2.30
C HIS A 136 6.23 -9.52 1.41
N GLN A 137 7.56 -9.44 1.37
CA GLN A 137 8.29 -8.53 0.49
C GLN A 137 8.29 -9.01 -0.96
N ASP A 138 7.90 -10.26 -1.21
CA ASP A 138 7.68 -10.77 -2.56
C ASP A 138 6.23 -10.61 -3.03
N GLY A 139 5.33 -10.11 -2.17
CA GLY A 139 3.90 -9.99 -2.49
C GLY A 139 3.25 -11.35 -2.74
N LEU A 140 3.70 -12.38 -2.03
CA LEU A 140 3.22 -13.76 -2.12
C LEU A 140 2.67 -14.28 -0.80
N ALA A 141 2.58 -13.43 0.22
CA ALA A 141 2.08 -13.80 1.53
C ALA A 141 0.95 -12.86 1.97
N ILE A 142 -0.01 -13.43 2.70
CA ILE A 142 -1.05 -12.68 3.41
C ILE A 142 -1.20 -13.17 4.84
N ASP A 143 -1.49 -12.25 5.75
CA ASP A 143 -1.98 -12.55 7.09
C ASP A 143 -3.45 -12.17 7.17
N ILE A 144 -4.31 -13.09 7.61
CA ILE A 144 -5.76 -12.88 7.66
C ILE A 144 -6.37 -13.29 8.99
N GLU A 145 -7.53 -12.71 9.29
CA GLU A 145 -8.39 -13.25 10.34
C GLU A 145 -9.17 -14.48 9.84
N ASP A 146 -9.65 -15.30 10.78
CA ASP A 146 -10.44 -16.50 10.48
C ASP A 146 -9.73 -17.48 9.51
N ALA A 147 -8.41 -17.64 9.69
CA ALA A 147 -7.57 -18.46 8.84
C ALA A 147 -8.11 -19.87 8.61
N ARG A 148 -8.51 -20.58 9.68
CA ARG A 148 -9.09 -21.93 9.58
C ARG A 148 -10.38 -21.97 8.76
N GLY A 149 -11.17 -20.89 8.79
CA GLY A 149 -12.38 -20.78 8.00
C GLY A 149 -12.11 -20.48 6.53
N TRP A 150 -11.00 -19.79 6.23
CA TRP A 150 -10.56 -19.47 4.87
C TRP A 150 -9.79 -20.61 4.20
N GLU A 151 -9.07 -21.43 4.95
CA GLU A 151 -8.16 -22.48 4.48
C GLU A 151 -8.78 -23.38 3.38
N PRO A 152 -9.99 -23.96 3.52
CA PRO A 152 -10.56 -24.82 2.48
C PRO A 152 -10.88 -24.11 1.15
N TYR A 153 -11.00 -22.78 1.16
CA TYR A 153 -11.24 -21.97 -0.04
C TYR A 153 -9.92 -21.47 -0.64
N LEU A 154 -8.95 -21.14 0.21
CA LEU A 154 -7.62 -20.66 -0.18
C LEU A 154 -6.78 -21.77 -0.83
N GLU A 155 -6.75 -22.96 -0.23
CA GLU A 155 -5.94 -24.09 -0.74
C GLU A 155 -6.33 -24.51 -2.15
N LYS A 156 -7.61 -24.44 -2.51
CA LYS A 156 -8.12 -24.74 -3.86
C LYS A 156 -7.49 -23.87 -4.94
N TYR A 157 -7.00 -22.70 -4.56
CA TYR A 157 -6.44 -21.71 -5.46
C TYR A 157 -4.97 -21.43 -5.20
N GLY A 158 -4.25 -22.34 -4.52
CA GLY A 158 -2.79 -22.27 -4.36
C GLY A 158 -2.30 -21.41 -3.20
N TRP A 159 -3.17 -21.10 -2.24
CA TRP A 159 -2.79 -20.45 -0.98
C TRP A 159 -2.73 -21.47 0.14
N TYR A 160 -1.56 -21.67 0.72
CA TYR A 160 -1.30 -22.69 1.73
C TYR A 160 -0.97 -22.06 3.08
N PRO A 161 -1.54 -22.56 4.19
CA PRO A 161 -1.22 -22.04 5.51
C PRO A 161 0.24 -22.35 5.87
N LEU A 162 0.93 -21.41 6.52
CA LEU A 162 2.26 -21.66 7.05
C LEU A 162 2.16 -22.48 8.35
N PRO A 163 2.74 -23.70 8.41
CA PRO A 163 2.63 -24.53 9.61
C PRO A 163 3.22 -23.84 10.84
N GLY A 164 2.39 -23.69 11.87
CA GLY A 164 2.80 -23.05 13.14
C GLY A 164 2.63 -21.52 13.17
N ASP A 165 2.17 -20.91 12.09
CA ASP A 165 1.85 -19.47 12.02
C ASP A 165 0.47 -19.25 11.37
N PRO A 166 -0.63 -19.60 12.06
CA PRO A 166 -1.93 -19.73 11.41
C PRO A 166 -2.56 -18.48 10.78
N PRO A 167 -2.27 -17.20 11.10
CA PRO A 167 -2.82 -16.14 10.25
C PRO A 167 -2.19 -16.14 8.85
N HIS A 168 -1.01 -16.75 8.68
CA HIS A 168 -0.16 -16.63 7.50
C HIS A 168 -0.50 -17.66 6.43
N PHE A 169 -0.69 -17.19 5.20
CA PHE A 169 -0.79 -18.01 3.99
C PHE A 169 0.24 -17.58 2.96
N ASP A 170 0.92 -18.56 2.37
CA ASP A 170 1.80 -18.39 1.23
C ASP A 170 1.11 -18.80 -0.07
N PHE A 171 1.27 -18.00 -1.11
CA PHE A 171 0.86 -18.33 -2.45
C PHE A 171 1.98 -19.10 -3.17
N ASP A 172 1.72 -20.37 -3.48
CA ASP A 172 2.58 -21.18 -4.32
C ASP A 172 1.88 -21.41 -5.68
N PRO A 173 2.28 -20.67 -6.74
CA PRO A 173 1.66 -20.78 -8.05
C PRO A 173 2.17 -21.99 -8.84
N ASP A 174 2.14 -23.20 -8.26
CA ASP A 174 2.87 -24.38 -8.74
C ASP A 174 4.39 -24.10 -8.88
N SER A 175 5.22 -24.98 -8.30
CA SER A 175 6.71 -24.92 -8.30
C SER A 175 7.45 -24.73 -9.65
N SER A 176 6.73 -24.55 -10.76
CA SER A 176 7.23 -24.15 -12.07
C SER A 176 6.42 -22.96 -12.59
N HIS A 177 6.88 -21.72 -12.36
CA HIS A 177 6.82 -20.52 -13.24
C HIS A 177 6.63 -19.18 -12.51
N GLY A 178 7.73 -18.44 -12.38
CA GLY A 178 7.73 -16.99 -12.65
C GLY A 178 7.15 -16.10 -11.55
N THR A 179 7.46 -16.36 -10.28
CA THR A 179 7.45 -15.28 -9.30
C THR A 179 8.55 -14.29 -9.71
N GLN A 180 8.18 -13.02 -9.92
CA GLN A 180 9.18 -11.99 -10.15
C GLN A 180 10.00 -11.83 -8.86
N GLU A 181 11.32 -11.60 -8.95
CA GLU A 181 12.16 -11.32 -7.79
C GLU A 181 11.82 -9.92 -7.22
N LEU A 182 10.66 -9.79 -6.57
CA LEU A 182 10.15 -8.54 -6.02
C LEU A 182 11.09 -7.99 -4.95
N GLY A 183 11.69 -8.85 -4.13
CA GLY A 183 12.71 -8.44 -3.17
C GLY A 183 13.83 -7.61 -3.79
N LYS A 184 14.41 -8.05 -4.92
CA LYS A 184 15.47 -7.27 -5.61
C LYS A 184 14.95 -5.97 -6.21
N THR A 185 13.75 -5.98 -6.78
CA THR A 185 13.13 -4.77 -7.34
C THR A 185 12.84 -3.73 -6.25
N ALA A 186 12.36 -4.15 -5.08
CA ALA A 186 12.12 -3.26 -3.95
C ALA A 186 13.43 -2.62 -3.44
N VAL A 187 14.51 -3.40 -3.37
CA VAL A 187 15.84 -2.89 -3.00
C VAL A 187 16.38 -1.93 -4.05
N LEU A 188 16.27 -2.27 -5.35
CA LEU A 188 16.69 -1.40 -6.44
C LEU A 188 15.92 -0.08 -6.45
N ALA A 189 14.60 -0.14 -6.24
CA ALA A 189 13.74 1.03 -6.11
C ALA A 189 14.20 1.95 -4.98
N PHE A 190 14.52 1.39 -3.82
CA PHE A 190 15.09 2.16 -2.72
C PHE A 190 16.47 2.74 -3.04
N GLN A 191 17.36 1.98 -3.67
CA GLN A 191 18.70 2.46 -4.06
C GLN A 191 18.61 3.66 -5.01
N GLN A 192 17.72 3.60 -6.02
CA GLN A 192 17.46 4.73 -6.93
C GLN A 192 16.88 5.94 -6.20
N LEU A 193 15.91 5.72 -5.32
CA LEU A 193 15.30 6.78 -4.52
C LEU A 193 16.31 7.44 -3.57
N TRP A 194 17.19 6.64 -2.95
CA TRP A 194 18.29 7.11 -2.14
C TRP A 194 19.23 7.99 -2.96
N ASN A 195 19.69 7.52 -4.13
CA ASN A 195 20.62 8.25 -5.00
C ASN A 195 20.05 9.59 -5.48
N LYS A 196 18.74 9.65 -5.77
CA LYS A 196 18.05 10.90 -6.13
C LYS A 196 18.14 11.95 -5.01
N ASN A 197 18.08 11.51 -3.76
CA ASN A 197 18.04 12.38 -2.58
C ASN A 197 19.41 12.58 -1.91
N ASN A 198 20.38 11.70 -2.15
CA ASN A 198 21.70 11.70 -1.52
C ASN A 198 22.82 11.59 -2.58
N PRO A 199 22.93 12.55 -3.52
CA PRO A 199 23.86 12.43 -4.66
C PRO A 199 25.35 12.43 -4.25
N SER A 200 25.67 12.86 -3.03
CA SER A 200 27.04 12.84 -2.49
C SER A 200 27.45 11.48 -1.90
N GLU A 201 26.50 10.57 -1.70
CA GLU A 201 26.74 9.25 -1.08
C GLU A 201 25.90 8.18 -1.83
N PRO A 202 26.18 7.94 -3.12
CA PRO A 202 25.36 7.04 -3.91
C PRO A 202 25.57 5.57 -3.49
N LEU A 203 24.47 4.83 -3.46
CA LEU A 203 24.45 3.38 -3.44
C LEU A 203 24.65 2.82 -4.85
N LYS A 204 25.22 1.63 -4.92
CA LYS A 204 25.21 0.83 -6.14
C LYS A 204 23.77 0.35 -6.40
N GLU A 205 23.25 0.60 -7.59
CA GLU A 205 21.90 0.19 -8.02
C GLU A 205 21.90 -1.24 -8.56
N ASP A 206 22.13 -2.21 -7.68
CA ASP A 206 22.23 -3.64 -8.03
C ASP A 206 21.10 -4.51 -7.48
N GLY A 207 20.16 -3.92 -6.73
CA GLY A 207 19.06 -4.64 -6.12
C GLY A 207 19.48 -5.57 -4.98
N LEU A 208 20.72 -5.49 -4.49
CA LEU A 208 21.22 -6.32 -3.40
C LEU A 208 21.13 -5.59 -2.05
N TYR A 209 20.57 -6.27 -1.05
CA TYR A 209 20.48 -5.74 0.31
C TYR A 209 21.78 -5.97 1.09
N GLY A 210 22.80 -5.16 0.81
CA GLY A 210 24.08 -5.15 1.52
C GLY A 210 24.14 -4.12 2.66
N GLY A 211 25.26 -4.10 3.39
CA GLY A 211 25.48 -3.20 4.54
C GLY A 211 25.23 -1.72 4.22
N ASN A 212 25.76 -1.22 3.10
CA ASN A 212 25.53 0.17 2.69
C ASN A 212 24.04 0.47 2.45
N THR A 213 23.30 -0.45 1.84
CA THR A 213 21.85 -0.33 1.63
C THR A 213 21.11 -0.33 2.97
N ALA A 214 21.52 -1.20 3.91
CA ALA A 214 20.94 -1.26 5.25
C ALA A 214 21.19 0.04 6.03
N ASP A 215 22.41 0.57 6.00
CA ASP A 215 22.79 1.83 6.65
C ASP A 215 22.05 3.03 6.06
N ALA A 216 21.87 3.04 4.74
CA ALA A 216 21.04 4.03 4.07
C ALA A 216 19.57 3.93 4.50
N LEU A 217 18.99 2.74 4.50
CA LEU A 217 17.59 2.53 4.91
C LEU A 217 17.37 2.96 6.36
N SER A 218 18.29 2.59 7.26
CA SER A 218 18.29 3.01 8.66
C SER A 218 18.23 4.53 8.84
N ARG A 219 19.00 5.27 8.03
CA ARG A 219 19.04 6.75 8.04
C ARG A 219 17.92 7.42 7.27
N SER A 220 17.09 6.66 6.55
CA SER A 220 16.06 7.24 5.69
C SER A 220 14.92 7.85 6.51
N PRO A 221 14.34 8.98 6.07
CA PRO A 221 13.18 9.58 6.72
C PRO A 221 11.96 8.67 6.60
N ALA A 222 11.32 8.32 7.72
CA ALA A 222 10.12 7.47 7.73
C ALA A 222 8.93 8.16 7.03
N GLN A 223 8.88 9.49 7.12
CA GLN A 223 7.99 10.37 6.36
C GLN A 223 8.30 10.51 4.86
N GLY A 224 9.26 9.73 4.35
CA GLY A 224 9.67 9.79 2.95
C GLY A 224 10.66 10.91 2.67
N PHE A 225 11.33 10.81 1.52
CA PHE A 225 12.29 11.80 1.07
C PHE A 225 11.62 13.01 0.42
N ASP A 226 12.30 14.16 0.45
CA ASP A 226 11.81 15.40 -0.15
C ASP A 226 11.62 15.31 -1.67
N LYS A 227 12.58 14.69 -2.39
CA LYS A 227 12.46 14.46 -3.84
C LYS A 227 11.81 13.11 -4.07
N ALA A 228 10.49 13.13 -4.20
CA ALA A 228 9.71 11.93 -4.38
C ALA A 228 9.75 11.44 -5.85
N PRO A 229 9.45 10.16 -6.11
CA PRO A 229 9.31 9.64 -7.48
C PRO A 229 8.21 10.34 -8.29
N TRP A 230 7.12 10.73 -7.62
CA TRP A 230 5.95 11.35 -8.26
C TRP A 230 6.14 12.81 -8.63
N ASP A 231 7.23 13.45 -8.21
CA ASP A 231 7.58 14.80 -8.67
C ASP A 231 7.86 14.81 -10.19
N ASP A 232 8.42 13.71 -10.72
CA ASP A 232 8.69 13.52 -12.15
C ASP A 232 7.59 12.68 -12.83
N ASN A 233 7.00 11.72 -12.10
CA ASN A 233 6.04 10.75 -12.63
C ASN A 233 4.77 10.73 -11.75
N PRO A 234 3.85 11.69 -11.92
CA PRO A 234 2.69 11.85 -11.04
C PRO A 234 1.86 10.57 -10.92
N ARG A 235 1.48 10.23 -9.68
CA ARG A 235 0.50 9.17 -9.39
C ARG A 235 -0.92 9.73 -9.33
N LEU A 236 -1.89 8.82 -9.41
CA LEU A 236 -3.29 9.16 -9.10
C LEU A 236 -3.43 9.27 -7.58
N LEU A 237 -4.05 10.35 -7.11
CA LEU A 237 -4.41 10.49 -5.70
C LEU A 237 -5.88 10.15 -5.48
N ARG A 238 -6.20 9.49 -4.36
CA ARG A 238 -7.55 9.13 -3.94
C ARG A 238 -7.55 8.75 -2.46
N LEU A 239 -8.75 8.61 -1.89
CA LEU A 239 -8.91 7.93 -0.61
C LEU A 239 -8.56 6.44 -0.78
N SER A 240 -7.69 5.91 0.08
CA SER A 240 -7.21 4.52 0.04
C SER A 240 -6.84 4.02 1.44
N LYS A 241 -6.62 2.71 1.59
CA LYS A 241 -6.00 2.12 2.77
C LYS A 241 -4.70 1.39 2.40
N PRO A 242 -3.54 1.73 3.01
CA PRO A 242 -3.33 2.90 3.87
C PRO A 242 -3.63 4.23 3.14
N LEU A 243 -3.84 5.30 3.91
CA LEU A 243 -4.04 6.64 3.37
C LEU A 243 -2.84 7.08 2.53
N MET A 244 -3.09 7.82 1.45
CA MET A 244 -2.00 8.34 0.63
C MET A 244 -1.27 9.47 1.36
N GLU A 245 0.06 9.44 1.36
CA GLU A 245 0.91 10.45 2.01
C GLU A 245 1.96 10.96 1.02
N GLY A 246 2.27 12.26 1.06
CA GLY A 246 3.40 12.80 0.29
C GLY A 246 3.30 14.27 -0.12
N SER A 247 4.36 14.73 -0.79
CA SER A 247 4.47 16.09 -1.35
C SER A 247 3.36 16.43 -2.36
N ASP A 248 2.87 15.43 -3.10
CA ASP A 248 1.78 15.58 -4.06
C ASP A 248 0.42 15.79 -3.39
N VAL A 249 0.17 15.10 -2.27
CA VAL A 249 -1.01 15.32 -1.41
C VAL A 249 -0.96 16.70 -0.77
N LEU A 250 0.20 17.10 -0.24
CA LEU A 250 0.39 18.43 0.33
C LEU A 250 0.09 19.53 -0.70
N ARG A 251 0.62 19.39 -1.92
CA ARG A 251 0.37 20.30 -3.04
C ARG A 251 -1.11 20.37 -3.43
N LEU A 252 -1.79 19.22 -3.44
CA LEU A 252 -3.23 19.16 -3.70
C LEU A 252 -4.01 19.95 -2.66
N GLN A 253 -3.75 19.70 -1.37
CA GLN A 253 -4.43 20.38 -0.26
C GLN A 253 -4.23 21.89 -0.31
N GLN A 254 -3.00 22.35 -0.59
CA GLN A 254 -2.71 23.76 -0.80
C GLN A 254 -3.52 24.37 -1.94
N LYS A 255 -3.61 23.68 -3.10
CA LYS A 255 -4.39 24.15 -4.25
C LYS A 255 -5.91 24.16 -3.99
N LEU A 256 -6.39 23.31 -3.09
CA LEU A 256 -7.79 23.27 -2.65
C LEU A 256 -8.08 24.20 -1.46
N ASN A 257 -7.08 24.96 -0.98
CA ASN A 257 -7.17 25.82 0.22
C ASN A 257 -7.61 25.06 1.48
N LEU A 258 -7.11 23.83 1.64
CA LEU A 258 -7.30 23.02 2.86
C LEU A 258 -6.12 23.24 3.83
N ALA A 259 -6.32 22.82 5.08
CA ALA A 259 -5.19 22.57 5.96
C ALA A 259 -4.31 21.48 5.31
N ALA A 260 -3.06 21.81 5.05
CA ALA A 260 -2.16 20.95 4.30
C ALA A 260 -1.30 20.13 5.28
N ASP A 261 -1.75 18.90 5.56
CA ASP A 261 -1.09 17.93 6.43
C ASP A 261 -0.32 16.84 5.65
N GLY A 262 -0.47 16.81 4.32
CA GLY A 262 0.17 15.82 3.46
C GLY A 262 -0.50 14.44 3.46
N VAL A 263 -1.70 14.30 4.07
CA VAL A 263 -2.45 13.03 4.20
C VAL A 263 -3.78 13.11 3.44
N PHE A 264 -4.01 12.16 2.52
CA PHE A 264 -5.26 12.09 1.75
C PHE A 264 -6.32 11.35 2.55
N GLY A 265 -6.89 12.02 3.56
CA GLY A 265 -8.03 11.54 4.33
C GLY A 265 -9.40 11.94 3.73
N SER A 266 -10.46 11.61 4.45
CA SER A 266 -11.86 11.89 4.06
C SER A 266 -12.16 13.37 3.79
N ASN A 267 -11.50 14.29 4.50
CA ASN A 267 -11.64 15.73 4.24
C ASN A 267 -11.06 16.13 2.88
N THR A 268 -9.92 15.56 2.49
CA THR A 268 -9.30 15.77 1.18
C THR A 268 -10.20 15.18 0.08
N ASP A 269 -10.74 13.96 0.28
CA ASP A 269 -11.66 13.32 -0.66
C ASP A 269 -12.93 14.18 -0.92
N LYS A 270 -13.59 14.63 0.15
CA LYS A 270 -14.77 15.51 0.05
C LYS A 270 -14.47 16.79 -0.74
N ALA A 271 -13.33 17.42 -0.46
CA ALA A 271 -12.91 18.63 -1.15
C ALA A 271 -12.59 18.39 -2.63
N VAL A 272 -11.94 17.28 -2.96
CA VAL A 272 -11.67 16.89 -4.35
C VAL A 272 -12.99 16.68 -5.10
N LYS A 273 -13.94 15.93 -4.54
CA LYS A 273 -15.25 15.70 -5.16
C LYS A 273 -16.02 17.00 -5.38
N ALA A 274 -16.04 17.90 -4.40
CA ALA A 274 -16.68 19.20 -4.52
C ALA A 274 -16.03 20.07 -5.61
N PHE A 275 -14.69 20.10 -5.67
CA PHE A 275 -13.95 20.79 -6.72
C PHE A 275 -14.23 20.22 -8.11
N GLN A 276 -14.24 18.89 -8.25
CA GLN A 276 -14.58 18.22 -9.51
C GLN A 276 -15.99 18.59 -9.97
N GLN A 277 -16.98 18.61 -9.09
CA GLN A 277 -18.34 19.07 -9.40
C GLN A 277 -18.35 20.52 -9.88
N GLN A 278 -17.65 21.42 -9.18
CA GLN A 278 -17.55 22.84 -9.54
C GLN A 278 -16.93 23.05 -10.94
N LYS A 279 -16.02 22.15 -11.34
CA LYS A 279 -15.33 22.18 -12.64
C LYS A 279 -16.01 21.33 -13.71
N SER A 280 -17.21 20.80 -13.45
CA SER A 280 -17.94 19.91 -14.36
C SER A 280 -17.13 18.68 -14.79
N LEU A 281 -16.30 18.16 -13.87
CA LEU A 281 -15.61 16.88 -13.99
C LEU A 281 -16.44 15.77 -13.31
N THR A 282 -16.13 14.52 -13.61
CA THR A 282 -16.65 13.39 -12.81
C THR A 282 -16.18 13.54 -11.37
N ALA A 283 -17.13 13.55 -10.42
CA ALA A 283 -16.88 13.73 -9.00
C ALA A 283 -16.49 12.40 -8.32
N ASP A 284 -15.44 11.75 -8.83
CA ASP A 284 -14.98 10.42 -8.40
C ASP A 284 -14.01 10.46 -7.21
N GLY A 285 -13.52 11.64 -6.80
CA GLY A 285 -12.51 11.76 -5.74
C GLY A 285 -11.09 11.42 -6.20
N ILE A 286 -10.90 11.12 -7.49
CA ILE A 286 -9.61 10.73 -8.07
C ILE A 286 -8.92 11.95 -8.70
N VAL A 287 -7.73 12.27 -8.20
CA VAL A 287 -6.91 13.36 -8.74
C VAL A 287 -5.97 12.81 -9.79
N GLY A 288 -6.46 12.78 -11.04
CA GLY A 288 -5.66 12.51 -12.24
C GLY A 288 -5.33 13.77 -13.03
N ALA A 289 -4.82 13.59 -14.25
CA ALA A 289 -4.38 14.68 -15.12
C ALA A 289 -5.47 15.76 -15.34
N LYS A 290 -6.74 15.36 -15.53
CA LYS A 290 -7.86 16.29 -15.70
C LYS A 290 -8.07 17.19 -14.48
N THR A 291 -8.04 16.61 -13.28
CA THR A 291 -8.18 17.33 -12.02
C THR A 291 -7.01 18.29 -11.81
N TRP A 292 -5.77 17.83 -12.04
CA TRP A 292 -4.58 18.69 -11.95
C TRP A 292 -4.61 19.86 -12.94
N THR A 293 -5.02 19.64 -14.19
CA THR A 293 -5.17 20.71 -15.18
C THR A 293 -6.23 21.73 -14.75
N ALA A 294 -7.33 21.30 -14.14
CA ALA A 294 -8.36 22.21 -13.66
C ALA A 294 -7.94 23.04 -12.43
N LEU A 295 -6.96 22.55 -11.66
CA LEU A 295 -6.34 23.21 -10.50
C LEU A 295 -5.20 24.18 -10.88
N ALA A 296 -4.77 24.18 -12.15
CA ALA A 296 -3.62 24.95 -12.62
C ALA A 296 -3.89 26.46 -12.63
#